data_AF-A0AAD9WQZ1-F1
#
_entry.id   AF-A0AAD9WQZ1-F1
#
_cell.length_a   1.000
_cell.length_b   1.000
_cell.length_c   1.000
_cell.angle_alpha   90.00
_cell.angle_beta   90.00
_cell.angle_gamma   90.00
#
_symmetry.space_group_name_H-M   'P 1'
#
loop_
_entity.id
_entity.type
_entity.pdbx_description
1 polymer ?
#
loop_
_entity_poly.entity_id
_entity_poly.type
_entity_poly.pdbx_seq_one_letter_code
_entity_poly.pdbx_strand_id
1 'polypeptide(L)'
;MRRAYISGFTGSAGTVVITKDKAALWTDGRYFLQAEKQLNSSWILMRSGNLGVPTTSEWLNDVLAPGGRVGIDPFLSSSDAAEELKEAISKKNHELVYLYDLNLVDGIWKESRPKPPSKPIRVHDLKYAGLDVASKLSSLRSELVDAGSPAIVISMLDEVAWLLNMRGSDVPHSPVTYAYLIVEIDRATLFVDDAKVTPDVMNHLKNAGVELKPYDSILSAIKRLTTLVMQTHSRTTKD
;
A
#
# COMPACT_ATOMS: atom_id res chain seq x y z
N MET A 1 -1.09 -0.89 12.36
CA MET A 1 -1.54 0.29 13.14
C MET A 1 -0.37 1.07 13.75
N ARG A 2 0.64 1.47 12.96
CA ARG A 2 1.87 2.13 13.47
C ARG A 2 1.61 3.51 14.09
N ARG A 3 0.76 4.31 13.45
CA ARG A 3 0.34 5.63 13.96
C ARG A 3 -0.29 5.54 15.36
N ALA A 4 -1.21 4.58 15.55
CA ALA A 4 -1.86 4.39 16.84
C ALA A 4 -0.87 3.96 17.93
N TYR A 5 0.12 3.12 17.58
CA TYR A 5 1.16 2.70 18.53
C TYR A 5 2.01 3.88 19.04
N ILE A 6 2.45 4.77 18.15
CA ILE A 6 3.32 5.89 18.54
C ILE A 6 2.58 7.07 19.17
N SER A 7 1.32 7.30 18.77
CA SER A 7 0.56 8.51 19.18
C SER A 7 -0.57 8.24 20.16
N GLY A 8 -1.03 6.99 20.29
CA GLY A 8 -2.27 6.65 20.99
C GLY A 8 -3.55 6.94 20.18
N PHE A 9 -3.46 7.63 19.05
CA PHE A 9 -4.63 8.02 18.25
C PHE A 9 -5.14 6.89 17.33
N THR A 10 -6.38 6.45 17.58
CA THR A 10 -7.00 5.27 16.95
C THR A 10 -8.00 5.57 15.83
N GLY A 11 -8.20 6.84 15.43
CA GLY A 11 -9.11 7.18 14.32
C GLY A 11 -8.69 6.55 12.99
N SER A 12 -9.57 6.39 12.01
CA SER A 12 -9.17 5.72 10.76
C SER A 12 -8.21 6.59 9.92
N ALA A 13 -8.38 7.91 9.94
CA ALA A 13 -7.61 8.85 9.13
C ALA A 13 -6.66 9.69 9.99
N GLY A 14 -5.39 9.77 9.57
CA GLY A 14 -4.47 10.77 10.09
C GLY A 14 -3.01 10.48 9.74
N THR A 15 -2.22 11.55 9.63
CA THR A 15 -0.81 11.54 9.25
C THR A 15 0.02 12.07 10.40
N VAL A 16 1.08 11.35 10.75
CA VAL A 16 2.03 11.76 11.80
C VAL A 16 3.33 12.21 11.16
N VAL A 17 3.84 13.35 11.62
CA VAL A 17 5.17 13.84 11.28
C VAL A 17 5.95 14.02 12.58
N ILE A 18 7.11 13.40 12.68
CA ILE A 18 8.00 13.48 13.83
C ILE A 18 9.33 14.07 13.36
N THR A 19 9.76 15.12 14.04
CA THR A 19 11.08 15.73 13.90
C THR A 19 11.89 15.47 15.16
N LYS A 20 13.13 15.98 15.23
CA LYS A 20 13.95 15.87 16.43
C LYS A 20 13.27 16.45 17.68
N ASP A 21 12.54 17.56 17.52
CA ASP A 21 12.04 18.35 18.65
C ASP A 21 10.51 18.45 18.74
N LYS A 22 9.79 18.00 17.70
CA LYS A 22 8.32 18.13 17.61
C LYS A 22 7.66 16.88 17.04
N ALA A 23 6.47 16.54 17.55
CA ALA A 23 5.59 15.52 17.00
C ALA A 23 4.22 16.14 16.69
N ALA A 24 3.77 16.02 15.45
CA ALA A 24 2.51 16.59 14.99
C ALA A 24 1.63 15.52 14.30
N LEU A 25 0.32 15.62 14.49
CA LEU A 25 -0.68 14.71 13.92
C LEU A 25 -1.75 15.49 13.19
N TRP A 26 -1.87 15.28 11.88
CA TRP A 26 -2.95 15.77 11.03
C TRP A 26 -4.09 14.76 11.01
N THR A 27 -5.31 15.21 11.28
CA THR A 27 -6.52 14.42 11.06
C THR A 27 -7.65 15.35 10.58
N ASP A 28 -8.76 14.79 10.13
CA ASP A 28 -9.93 15.54 9.65
C ASP A 28 -11.00 15.74 10.74
N GLY A 29 -12.03 16.53 10.43
CA GLY A 29 -13.07 16.96 11.36
C GLY A 29 -13.79 15.84 12.12
N ARG A 30 -13.87 14.63 11.55
CA ARG A 30 -14.49 13.46 12.22
C ARG A 30 -13.76 13.07 13.51
N TYR A 31 -12.47 13.37 13.58
CA TYR A 31 -11.58 12.86 14.61
C TYR A 31 -11.00 13.93 15.53
N PHE A 32 -11.37 15.19 15.35
CA PHE A 32 -10.91 16.32 16.15
C PHE A 32 -11.01 16.11 17.66
N LEU A 33 -12.22 15.82 18.16
CA LEU A 33 -12.44 15.59 19.59
C LEU A 33 -11.84 14.27 20.08
N GLN A 34 -11.75 13.27 19.20
CA GLN A 34 -11.12 11.99 19.53
C GLN A 34 -9.60 12.17 19.70
N ALA A 35 -8.95 12.90 18.80
CA ALA A 35 -7.53 13.16 18.84
C ALA A 35 -7.15 13.98 20.08
N GLU A 36 -7.92 15.01 20.45
CA GLU A 36 -7.68 15.77 21.69
C GLU A 36 -7.72 14.91 22.95
N LYS A 37 -8.59 13.90 22.99
CA LYS A 37 -8.72 13.01 24.14
C LYS A 37 -7.63 11.93 24.18
N GLN A 38 -7.11 11.51 23.03
CA GLN A 38 -6.18 10.39 22.93
C GLN A 38 -4.71 10.82 22.88
N LEU A 39 -4.43 12.02 22.36
CA LEU A 39 -3.07 12.56 22.28
C LEU A 39 -2.66 13.14 23.65
N ASN A 40 -1.40 12.90 24.04
CA ASN A 40 -0.81 13.56 25.20
C ASN A 40 -0.24 14.94 24.83
N SER A 41 0.21 15.70 25.84
CA SER A 41 0.69 17.08 25.68
C SER A 41 1.95 17.23 24.82
N SER A 42 2.67 16.14 24.51
CA SER A 42 3.83 16.17 23.62
C SER A 42 3.45 16.22 22.14
N TRP A 43 2.17 16.04 21.80
CA TRP A 43 1.67 16.05 20.42
C TRP A 43 1.01 17.38 20.06
N ILE A 44 1.32 17.86 18.86
CA ILE A 44 0.62 18.99 18.24
C ILE A 44 -0.51 18.42 17.37
N LEU A 45 -1.76 18.67 17.76
CA LEU A 45 -2.91 18.30 16.93
C LEU A 45 -3.10 19.34 15.82
N MET A 46 -2.99 18.88 14.58
CA MET A 46 -3.22 19.66 13.37
C MET A 46 -4.61 19.34 12.82
N ARG A 47 -5.53 20.28 12.96
CA ARG A 47 -6.93 20.15 12.53
C ARG A 47 -7.05 20.41 11.02
N SER A 48 -6.77 19.38 10.22
CA SER A 48 -6.71 19.49 8.76
C SER A 48 -8.01 20.07 8.18
N GLY A 49 -7.87 21.01 7.23
CA GLY A 49 -9.00 21.69 6.59
C GLY A 49 -9.48 22.95 7.33
N ASN A 50 -9.03 23.20 8.56
CA ASN A 50 -9.30 24.47 9.23
C ASN A 50 -8.41 25.58 8.66
N LEU A 51 -8.96 26.80 8.56
CA LEU A 51 -8.21 27.97 8.13
C LEU A 51 -6.99 28.22 9.02
N GLY A 52 -5.83 28.42 8.38
CA GLY A 52 -4.56 28.70 9.06
C GLY A 52 -3.83 27.45 9.57
N VAL A 53 -4.36 26.24 9.40
CA VAL A 53 -3.62 25.00 9.69
C VAL A 53 -2.78 24.64 8.46
N PRO A 54 -1.43 24.59 8.58
CA PRO A 54 -0.57 24.26 7.45
C PRO A 54 -0.75 22.80 7.03
N THR A 55 -0.48 22.51 5.77
CA THR A 55 -0.25 21.14 5.28
C THR A 55 1.02 20.56 5.92
N THR A 56 1.22 19.24 5.78
CA THR A 56 2.42 18.56 6.29
C THR A 56 3.70 19.11 5.68
N SER A 57 3.70 19.41 4.37
CA SER A 57 4.87 19.94 3.65
C SER A 57 5.16 21.40 4.01
N GLU A 58 4.14 22.24 4.17
CA GLU A 58 4.30 23.62 4.66
C GLU A 58 4.88 23.64 6.08
N TRP A 59 4.37 22.79 6.97
CA TRP A 59 4.88 22.69 8.33
C TRP A 59 6.32 22.18 8.37
N LEU A 60 6.66 21.17 7.56
CA LEU A 60 8.04 20.68 7.43
C LEU A 60 9.00 21.79 7.00
N ASN A 61 8.61 22.58 5.99
CA ASN A 61 9.41 23.72 5.50
C ASN A 61 9.59 24.85 6.52
N ASP A 62 8.70 24.95 7.51
CA ASP A 62 8.78 25.93 8.59
C ASP A 62 9.65 25.44 9.76
N VAL A 63 9.54 24.15 10.11
CA VAL A 63 10.19 23.61 11.33
C VAL A 63 11.57 23.00 11.09
N LEU A 64 11.91 22.63 9.85
CA LEU A 64 13.20 22.03 9.54
C LEU A 64 14.26 23.09 9.21
N ALA A 65 15.49 22.85 9.65
CA ALA A 65 16.64 23.62 9.22
C ALA A 65 16.87 23.42 7.70
N PRO A 66 17.34 24.45 6.97
CA PRO A 66 17.68 24.32 5.55
C PRO A 66 18.59 23.11 5.28
N GLY A 67 18.29 22.34 4.22
CA GLY A 67 19.02 21.10 3.94
C GLY A 67 18.56 19.88 4.75
N GLY A 68 17.50 20.00 5.56
CA GLY A 68 16.91 18.88 6.29
C GLY A 68 16.47 17.71 5.40
N ARG A 69 16.49 16.49 5.95
CA ARG A 69 16.09 15.26 5.27
C ARG A 69 14.80 14.72 5.87
N VAL A 70 13.82 14.41 5.03
CA VAL A 70 12.51 13.88 5.42
C VAL A 70 12.44 12.41 5.02
N GLY A 71 12.35 11.52 6.00
CA GLY A 71 12.25 10.07 5.77
C GLY A 71 10.80 9.61 5.67
N ILE A 72 10.48 8.77 4.67
CA ILE A 72 9.17 8.08 4.57
C ILE A 72 9.35 6.58 4.38
N ASP A 73 8.36 5.80 4.82
CA ASP A 73 8.22 4.40 4.40
C ASP A 73 7.53 4.38 3.02
N PRO A 74 8.22 3.95 1.95
CA PRO A 74 7.70 4.01 0.59
C PRO A 74 6.48 3.09 0.38
N PHE A 75 6.26 2.09 1.24
CA PHE A 75 5.09 1.20 1.15
C PHE A 75 3.83 1.81 1.79
N LEU A 76 3.93 2.99 2.40
CA LEU A 76 2.81 3.69 3.06
C LEU A 76 2.42 4.99 2.35
N SER A 77 3.07 5.33 1.24
CA SER A 77 2.80 6.55 0.47
C SER A 77 2.56 6.18 -0.99
N SER A 78 1.56 6.79 -1.61
CA SER A 78 1.40 6.67 -3.06
C SER A 78 2.56 7.38 -3.77
N SER A 79 2.83 6.98 -5.01
CA SER A 79 3.85 7.63 -5.85
C SER A 79 3.59 9.12 -5.97
N ASP A 80 2.35 9.50 -6.27
CA ASP A 80 1.95 10.90 -6.45
C ASP A 80 2.14 11.71 -5.17
N ALA A 81 1.69 11.20 -4.02
CA ALA A 81 1.86 11.90 -2.75
C ALA A 81 3.33 12.06 -2.35
N ALA A 82 4.18 11.09 -2.70
CA ALA A 82 5.62 11.17 -2.46
C ALA A 82 6.29 12.21 -3.36
N GLU A 83 5.95 12.26 -4.65
CA GLU A 83 6.48 13.29 -5.56
C GLU A 83 5.97 14.69 -5.19
N GLU A 84 4.68 14.85 -4.86
CA GLU A 84 4.14 16.12 -4.35
C GLU A 84 4.87 16.60 -3.09
N LEU A 85 5.13 15.69 -2.13
CA LEU A 85 5.87 16.01 -0.92
C LEU A 85 7.30 16.44 -1.25
N LYS A 86 7.99 15.68 -2.11
CA LYS A 86 9.37 15.96 -2.54
C LYS A 86 9.49 17.32 -3.22
N GLU A 87 8.60 17.63 -4.16
CA GLU A 87 8.54 18.94 -4.80
C GLU A 87 8.28 20.05 -3.79
N ALA A 88 7.31 19.87 -2.88
CA ALA A 88 6.94 20.87 -1.91
C ALA A 88 8.07 21.19 -0.92
N ILE A 89 8.81 20.19 -0.43
CA ILE A 89 9.91 20.41 0.54
C ILE A 89 11.21 20.87 -0.13
N SER A 90 11.39 20.60 -1.43
CA SER A 90 12.56 21.07 -2.18
C SER A 90 12.68 22.60 -2.23
N LYS A 91 11.58 23.33 -2.05
CA LYS A 91 11.53 24.80 -1.98
C LYS A 91 12.40 25.39 -0.86
N LYS A 92 12.73 24.61 0.17
CA LYS A 92 13.65 24.97 1.27
C LYS A 92 14.92 24.12 1.26
N ASN A 93 15.26 23.55 0.10
CA ASN A 93 16.42 22.66 -0.09
C ASN A 93 16.36 21.39 0.77
N HIS A 94 15.17 20.92 1.16
CA HIS A 94 15.03 19.65 1.86
C HIS A 94 15.02 18.47 0.89
N GLU A 95 15.49 17.33 1.36
CA GLU A 95 15.56 16.08 0.59
C GLU A 95 14.53 15.08 1.11
N LEU A 96 13.77 14.45 0.22
CA LEU A 96 12.94 13.29 0.55
C LEU A 96 13.78 12.02 0.47
N VAL A 97 13.73 11.19 1.52
CA VAL A 97 14.50 9.95 1.63
C VAL A 97 13.55 8.77 1.82
N TYR A 98 13.65 7.77 0.95
CA TYR A 98 12.88 6.53 1.06
C TYR A 98 13.59 5.51 1.95
N LEU A 99 12.90 5.02 2.98
CA LEU A 99 13.42 4.06 3.95
C LEU A 99 12.91 2.65 3.61
N TYR A 100 13.57 1.97 2.66
CA TYR A 100 13.12 0.67 2.14
C TYR A 100 13.30 -0.49 3.11
N ASP A 101 14.38 -0.50 3.89
CA ASP A 101 14.79 -1.69 4.64
C ASP A 101 13.99 -1.92 5.92
N LEU A 102 13.57 -0.83 6.59
CA LEU A 102 12.90 -0.91 7.88
C LEU A 102 12.02 0.32 8.13
N ASN A 103 10.76 0.08 8.50
CA ASN A 103 9.94 1.12 9.09
C ASN A 103 10.45 1.43 10.51
N LEU A 104 10.86 2.67 10.77
CA LEU A 104 11.45 3.09 12.04
C LEU A 104 10.55 2.83 13.26
N VAL A 105 9.23 2.86 13.08
CA VAL A 105 8.27 2.53 14.15
C VAL A 105 8.38 1.06 14.54
N ASP A 106 8.60 0.17 13.57
CA ASP A 106 8.75 -1.25 13.86
C ASP A 106 10.02 -1.53 14.68
N GLY A 107 11.10 -0.75 14.43
CA GLY A 107 12.36 -0.85 15.19
C GLY A 107 12.23 -0.53 16.69
N ILE A 108 11.27 0.31 17.07
CA ILE A 108 10.94 0.59 18.48
C ILE A 108 9.82 -0.31 19.02
N TRP A 109 8.89 -0.77 18.16
CA TRP A 109 7.81 -1.67 18.54
C TRP A 109 8.31 -3.08 18.84
N LYS A 110 9.34 -3.54 18.12
CA LYS A 110 10.04 -4.82 18.32
C LYS A 110 9.06 -5.99 18.45
N GLU A 111 9.35 -6.93 19.36
CA GLU A 111 8.58 -8.14 19.60
C GLU A 111 7.15 -7.90 20.12
N SER A 112 6.85 -6.69 20.62
CA SER A 112 5.49 -6.34 21.07
C SER A 112 4.56 -6.00 19.91
N ARG A 113 5.05 -5.94 18.66
CA ARG A 113 4.22 -5.76 17.48
C ARG A 113 3.37 -7.01 17.26
N PRO A 114 2.04 -6.88 17.16
CA PRO A 114 1.18 -8.03 16.85
C PRO A 114 1.60 -8.69 15.53
N LYS A 115 1.66 -10.02 15.53
CA LYS A 115 1.94 -10.79 14.32
C LYS A 115 0.90 -10.48 13.23
N PRO A 116 1.28 -10.56 11.94
CA PRO A 116 0.31 -10.51 10.85
C PRO A 116 -0.80 -11.56 11.05
N PRO A 117 -2.04 -11.26 10.65
CA PRO A 117 -3.13 -12.24 10.68
C PRO A 117 -2.76 -13.46 9.83
N SER A 118 -3.13 -14.66 10.28
CA SER A 118 -2.76 -15.94 9.66
C SER A 118 -3.96 -16.83 9.35
N LYS A 119 -5.16 -16.25 9.28
CA LYS A 119 -6.39 -17.02 9.05
C LYS A 119 -6.44 -17.50 7.58
N PRO A 120 -6.97 -18.71 7.32
CA PRO A 120 -7.04 -19.25 5.96
C PRO A 120 -7.91 -18.40 5.03
N ILE A 121 -7.54 -18.42 3.75
CA ILE A 121 -8.33 -17.85 2.66
C ILE A 121 -9.40 -18.86 2.25
N ARG A 122 -10.54 -18.37 1.76
CA ARG A 122 -11.61 -19.21 1.21
C ARG A 122 -12.03 -18.74 -0.18
N VAL A 123 -12.54 -19.68 -0.97
CA VAL A 123 -13.18 -19.39 -2.25
C VAL A 123 -14.51 -18.67 -2.02
N HIS A 124 -14.81 -17.70 -2.88
CA HIS A 124 -16.11 -17.07 -2.99
C HIS A 124 -16.91 -17.77 -4.08
N ASP A 125 -17.90 -18.55 -3.65
CA ASP A 125 -18.69 -19.44 -4.50
C ASP A 125 -19.35 -18.69 -5.68
N LEU A 126 -19.36 -19.32 -6.86
CA LEU A 126 -19.76 -18.68 -8.13
C LEU A 126 -21.20 -18.14 -8.07
N LYS A 127 -22.10 -18.83 -7.36
CA LYS A 127 -23.49 -18.41 -7.15
C LYS A 127 -23.62 -17.03 -6.49
N TYR A 128 -22.61 -16.58 -5.76
CA TYR A 128 -22.54 -15.24 -5.17
C TYR A 128 -21.73 -14.27 -6.02
N ALA A 129 -20.66 -14.77 -6.65
CA ALA A 129 -19.76 -13.95 -7.44
C ALA A 129 -20.37 -13.49 -8.78
N GLY A 130 -21.28 -14.28 -9.35
CA GLY A 130 -21.95 -14.03 -10.64
C GLY A 130 -21.08 -14.22 -11.88
N LEU A 131 -19.75 -14.12 -11.74
CA LEU A 131 -18.78 -14.29 -12.82
C LEU A 131 -17.53 -15.02 -12.31
N ASP A 132 -17.05 -16.00 -13.09
CA ASP A 132 -15.87 -16.78 -12.76
C ASP A 132 -14.57 -16.00 -12.98
N VAL A 133 -13.45 -16.53 -12.46
CA VAL A 133 -12.14 -15.87 -12.51
C VAL A 133 -11.58 -15.78 -13.93
N ALA A 134 -11.76 -16.83 -14.75
CA ALA A 134 -11.22 -16.86 -16.10
C ALA A 134 -11.89 -15.80 -16.98
N SER A 135 -13.21 -15.64 -16.85
CA SER A 135 -13.98 -14.59 -17.52
C SER A 135 -13.52 -13.19 -17.10
N LYS A 136 -13.33 -12.94 -15.80
CA LYS A 136 -12.83 -11.65 -15.30
C LYS A 136 -11.43 -11.33 -15.79
N LEU A 137 -10.51 -12.30 -15.76
CA LEU A 137 -9.15 -12.14 -16.29
C LEU A 137 -9.15 -11.90 -17.79
N SER A 138 -10.03 -12.56 -18.54
CA SER A 138 -10.20 -12.34 -19.98
C SER A 138 -10.63 -10.90 -20.28
N SER A 139 -11.62 -10.39 -19.55
CA SER A 139 -12.06 -8.99 -19.70
C SER A 139 -10.93 -8.01 -19.36
N LEU A 140 -10.23 -8.22 -18.24
CA LEU A 140 -9.09 -7.36 -17.86
C LEU A 140 -7.98 -7.38 -18.90
N ARG A 141 -7.67 -8.54 -19.49
CA ARG A 141 -6.65 -8.65 -20.54
C ARG A 141 -7.03 -7.92 -21.82
N SER A 142 -8.31 -7.88 -22.18
CA SER A 142 -8.78 -7.06 -23.31
C SER A 142 -8.46 -5.59 -23.07
N GLU A 143 -8.79 -5.08 -21.88
CA GLU A 143 -8.49 -3.68 -21.50
C GLU A 143 -6.99 -3.39 -21.50
N LEU A 144 -6.15 -4.35 -21.08
CA LEU A 144 -4.69 -4.21 -21.16
C LEU A 144 -4.20 -4.07 -22.61
N VAL A 145 -4.74 -4.87 -23.53
CA VAL A 145 -4.40 -4.80 -24.96
C VAL A 145 -4.83 -3.46 -25.53
N ASP A 146 -6.06 -3.01 -25.25
CA ASP A 146 -6.61 -1.74 -25.73
C ASP A 146 -5.82 -0.54 -25.21
N ALA A 147 -5.34 -0.63 -23.96
CA ALA A 147 -4.47 0.38 -23.35
C ALA A 147 -2.98 0.27 -23.77
N GLY A 148 -2.61 -0.67 -24.62
CA GLY A 148 -1.20 -0.92 -25.00
C GLY A 148 -0.29 -1.29 -23.82
N SER A 149 -0.87 -1.82 -22.74
CA SER A 149 -0.20 -2.10 -21.48
C SER A 149 0.11 -3.60 -21.36
N PRO A 150 1.38 -4.01 -21.19
CA PRO A 150 1.73 -5.43 -21.16
C PRO A 150 1.29 -6.14 -19.86
N ALA A 151 1.02 -5.36 -18.80
CA ALA A 151 0.68 -5.87 -17.48
C ALA A 151 0.01 -4.80 -16.60
N ILE A 152 -0.63 -5.25 -15.53
CA ILE A 152 -1.08 -4.42 -14.40
C ILE A 152 -0.63 -5.05 -13.09
N VAL A 153 -0.23 -4.19 -12.14
CA VAL A 153 0.02 -4.56 -10.75
C VAL A 153 -1.15 -4.08 -9.90
N ILE A 154 -1.83 -5.00 -9.25
CA ILE A 154 -2.97 -4.73 -8.37
C ILE A 154 -2.51 -4.87 -6.93
N SER A 155 -2.61 -3.77 -6.17
CA SER A 155 -2.28 -3.69 -4.74
C SER A 155 -3.49 -3.48 -3.84
N MET A 156 -4.66 -3.16 -4.42
CA MET A 156 -5.92 -3.01 -3.69
C MET A 156 -6.47 -4.39 -3.32
N LEU A 157 -6.61 -4.66 -2.03
CA LEU A 157 -6.92 -6.01 -1.53
C LEU A 157 -8.31 -6.49 -1.95
N ASP A 158 -9.26 -5.58 -2.07
CA ASP A 158 -10.62 -5.83 -2.53
C ASP A 158 -10.67 -6.13 -4.04
N GLU A 159 -9.85 -5.47 -4.85
CA GLU A 159 -9.68 -5.79 -6.27
C GLU A 159 -9.09 -7.20 -6.45
N VAL A 160 -8.04 -7.55 -5.70
CA VAL A 160 -7.48 -8.92 -5.70
C VAL A 160 -8.55 -9.95 -5.30
N ALA A 161 -9.27 -9.68 -4.21
CA ALA A 161 -10.32 -10.56 -3.70
C ALA A 161 -11.47 -10.73 -4.71
N TRP A 162 -11.87 -9.65 -5.39
CA TRP A 162 -12.94 -9.67 -6.40
C TRP A 162 -12.52 -10.39 -7.67
N LEU A 163 -11.33 -10.09 -8.19
CA LEU A 163 -10.83 -10.64 -9.46
C LEU A 163 -10.63 -12.14 -9.35
N LEU A 164 -10.11 -12.62 -8.22
CA LEU A 164 -9.81 -14.03 -7.99
C LEU A 164 -10.94 -14.81 -7.30
N ASN A 165 -12.10 -14.20 -7.03
CA ASN A 165 -13.18 -14.83 -6.26
C ASN A 165 -12.67 -15.47 -4.96
N MET A 166 -11.90 -14.72 -4.18
CA MET A 166 -11.33 -15.16 -2.90
C MET A 166 -11.72 -14.21 -1.78
N ARG A 167 -11.81 -14.70 -0.54
CA ARG A 167 -12.06 -13.88 0.65
C ARG A 167 -11.14 -14.27 1.79
N GLY A 168 -10.65 -13.26 2.50
CA GLY A 168 -9.80 -13.43 3.67
C GLY A 168 -10.42 -12.82 4.93
N SER A 169 -9.60 -12.65 5.96
CA SER A 169 -10.01 -11.99 7.21
C SER A 169 -8.86 -11.22 7.86
N ASP A 170 -7.91 -10.73 7.04
CA ASP A 170 -6.73 -10.02 7.54
C ASP A 170 -7.07 -8.61 8.03
N VAL A 171 -8.12 -8.01 7.47
CA VAL A 171 -8.60 -6.67 7.86
C VAL A 171 -9.94 -6.79 8.58
N PRO A 172 -10.07 -6.27 9.82
CA PRO A 172 -11.34 -6.28 10.52
C PRO A 172 -12.47 -5.68 9.68
N HIS A 173 -13.63 -6.36 9.66
CA HIS A 173 -14.84 -5.97 8.91
C HIS A 173 -14.70 -5.93 7.38
N SER A 174 -13.55 -6.33 6.82
CA SER A 174 -13.33 -6.39 5.38
C SER A 174 -12.85 -7.80 5.01
N PRO A 175 -13.57 -8.55 4.16
CA PRO A 175 -13.27 -9.96 3.89
C PRO A 175 -12.13 -10.14 2.87
N VAL A 176 -10.98 -9.51 3.14
CA VAL A 176 -9.80 -9.43 2.27
C VAL A 176 -8.57 -10.06 2.93
N THR A 177 -7.54 -10.33 2.13
CA THR A 177 -6.25 -10.85 2.59
C THR A 177 -5.12 -9.99 2.03
N TYR A 178 -4.01 -9.84 2.75
CA TYR A 178 -2.83 -9.17 2.23
C TYR A 178 -2.25 -9.94 1.06
N ALA A 179 -2.34 -9.33 -0.12
CA ALA A 179 -1.87 -9.91 -1.37
C ALA A 179 -1.57 -8.82 -2.40
N TYR A 180 -0.72 -9.17 -3.35
CA TYR A 180 -0.58 -8.45 -4.61
C TYR A 180 -0.93 -9.39 -5.76
N LEU A 181 -1.35 -8.84 -6.89
CA LEU A 181 -1.59 -9.60 -8.10
C LEU A 181 -0.95 -8.90 -9.28
N ILE A 182 -0.17 -9.63 -10.06
CA ILE A 182 0.29 -9.17 -11.38
C ILE A 182 -0.51 -9.92 -12.43
N VAL A 183 -1.17 -9.17 -13.32
CA VAL A 183 -1.84 -9.74 -14.49
C VAL A 183 -1.12 -9.27 -15.73
N GLU A 184 -0.67 -10.23 -16.53
CA GLU A 184 -0.06 -10.04 -17.84
C GLU A 184 -1.01 -10.59 -18.92
N ILE A 185 -0.68 -10.33 -20.19
CA ILE A 185 -1.50 -10.74 -21.33
C ILE A 185 -1.81 -12.25 -21.33
N ASP A 186 -0.86 -13.08 -20.90
CA ASP A 186 -0.96 -14.55 -20.95
C ASP A 186 -0.92 -15.23 -19.57
N ARG A 187 -0.48 -14.53 -18.51
CA ARG A 187 -0.36 -15.09 -17.16
C ARG A 187 -0.92 -14.20 -16.06
N ALA A 188 -1.17 -14.79 -14.90
CA ALA A 188 -1.53 -14.07 -13.68
C ALA A 188 -0.77 -14.70 -12.50
N THR A 189 -0.21 -13.86 -11.63
CA THR A 189 0.57 -14.30 -10.47
C THR A 189 0.09 -13.61 -9.22
N LEU A 190 -0.46 -14.39 -8.28
CA LEU A 190 -0.86 -13.96 -6.95
C LEU A 190 0.32 -14.09 -5.99
N PHE A 191 0.61 -13.00 -5.28
CA PHE A 191 1.63 -12.92 -4.23
C PHE A 191 0.94 -12.87 -2.88
N VAL A 192 1.03 -13.96 -2.12
CA VAL A 192 0.30 -14.14 -0.87
C VAL A 192 1.11 -15.00 0.11
N ASP A 193 0.73 -14.97 1.39
CA ASP A 193 1.24 -15.91 2.39
C ASP A 193 0.70 -17.32 2.09
N ASP A 194 1.59 -18.24 1.74
CA ASP A 194 1.27 -19.60 1.32
C ASP A 194 0.63 -20.42 2.45
N ALA A 195 0.96 -20.12 3.71
CA ALA A 195 0.36 -20.73 4.88
C ALA A 195 -1.16 -20.47 4.98
N LYS A 196 -1.67 -19.45 4.29
CA LYS A 196 -3.11 -19.14 4.26
C LYS A 196 -3.86 -19.83 3.12
N VAL A 197 -3.17 -20.43 2.17
CA VAL A 197 -3.77 -21.04 0.98
C VAL A 197 -4.19 -22.48 1.29
N THR A 198 -5.51 -22.71 1.32
CA THR A 198 -6.06 -24.06 1.50
C THR A 198 -6.00 -24.86 0.21
N PRO A 199 -6.11 -26.21 0.25
CA PRO A 199 -6.20 -27.03 -0.96
C PRO A 199 -7.31 -26.61 -1.92
N ASP A 200 -8.48 -26.20 -1.40
CA ASP A 200 -9.60 -25.73 -2.20
C ASP A 200 -9.26 -24.43 -2.96
N VAL A 201 -8.61 -23.48 -2.27
CA VAL A 201 -8.14 -22.23 -2.89
C VAL A 201 -7.05 -22.50 -3.91
N MET A 202 -6.11 -23.41 -3.61
CA MET A 202 -5.05 -23.80 -4.55
C MET A 202 -5.62 -24.39 -5.84
N ASN A 203 -6.60 -25.30 -5.71
CA ASN A 203 -7.29 -25.89 -6.86
C ASN A 203 -8.08 -24.84 -7.66
N HIS A 204 -8.81 -23.97 -6.97
CA HIS A 204 -9.55 -22.85 -7.58
C HIS A 204 -8.63 -21.94 -8.42
N LEU A 205 -7.48 -21.55 -7.88
CA LEU A 205 -6.49 -20.74 -8.58
C LEU A 205 -5.84 -21.47 -9.75
N LYS A 206 -5.46 -22.74 -9.56
CA LYS A 206 -4.86 -23.57 -10.61
C LYS A 206 -5.81 -23.75 -11.78
N ASN A 207 -7.10 -23.99 -11.53
CA ASN A 207 -8.12 -24.11 -12.57
C ASN A 207 -8.32 -22.81 -13.35
N ALA A 208 -8.06 -21.65 -12.72
CA ALA A 208 -8.09 -20.35 -13.37
C ALA A 208 -6.75 -19.94 -14.03
N GLY A 209 -5.72 -20.79 -13.97
CA GLY A 209 -4.39 -20.49 -14.51
C GLY A 209 -3.61 -19.42 -13.73
N VAL A 210 -3.87 -19.27 -12.43
CA VAL A 210 -3.20 -18.29 -11.57
C VAL A 210 -2.04 -18.95 -10.81
N GLU A 211 -0.84 -18.41 -10.98
CA GLU A 211 0.35 -18.84 -10.25
C GLU A 211 0.40 -18.25 -8.84
N LEU A 212 1.04 -18.96 -7.91
CA LEU A 212 1.26 -18.51 -6.53
C LEU A 212 2.74 -18.21 -6.30
N LYS A 213 3.02 -17.09 -5.63
CA LYS A 213 4.36 -16.74 -5.13
C LYS A 213 4.29 -16.17 -3.71
N PRO A 214 5.41 -16.23 -2.95
CA PRO A 214 5.47 -15.62 -1.62
C PRO A 214 5.17 -14.12 -1.68
N TYR A 215 4.42 -13.60 -0.71
CA TYR A 215 4.03 -12.19 -0.59
C TYR A 215 5.21 -11.23 -0.79
N ASP A 216 6.34 -11.48 -0.11
CA ASP A 216 7.51 -10.59 -0.14
C ASP A 216 8.30 -10.62 -1.47
N SER A 217 7.97 -11.54 -2.38
CA SER A 217 8.66 -11.66 -3.67
C SER A 217 8.16 -10.69 -4.74
N ILE A 218 7.14 -9.87 -4.43
CA ILE A 218 6.51 -8.92 -5.37
C ILE A 218 7.52 -7.94 -5.98
N LEU A 219 8.40 -7.33 -5.17
CA LEU A 219 9.39 -6.36 -5.66
C LEU A 219 10.36 -6.98 -6.66
N SER A 220 10.79 -8.22 -6.38
CA SER A 220 11.65 -8.97 -7.29
C SER A 220 10.93 -9.31 -8.59
N ALA A 221 9.62 -9.57 -8.55
CA ALA A 221 8.81 -9.78 -9.75
C ALA A 221 8.65 -8.50 -10.57
N ILE A 222 8.32 -7.37 -9.93
CA ILE A 222 8.20 -6.07 -10.61
C ILE A 222 9.52 -5.68 -11.28
N LYS A 223 10.66 -5.81 -10.59
CA LYS A 223 11.98 -5.52 -11.17
C LYS A 223 12.28 -6.32 -12.44
N ARG A 224 11.91 -7.61 -12.45
CA ARG A 224 12.03 -8.47 -13.63
C ARG A 224 11.11 -8.02 -14.77
N LEU A 225 9.85 -7.69 -14.45
CA LEU A 225 8.87 -7.21 -15.42
C LEU A 225 9.34 -5.90 -16.09
N THR A 226 9.81 -4.93 -15.32
CA THR A 226 10.36 -3.66 -15.85
C THR A 226 11.54 -3.90 -16.79
N THR A 227 12.44 -4.82 -16.44
CA THR A 227 13.60 -5.17 -17.27
C THR A 227 13.16 -5.74 -18.63
N LEU A 228 12.15 -6.61 -18.64
CA LEU A 228 11.59 -7.17 -19.87
C LEU A 228 10.95 -6.09 -20.75
N VAL A 229 10.11 -5.23 -20.15
CA VAL A 229 9.43 -4.14 -20.89
C VAL A 229 10.43 -3.18 -21.53
N MET A 230 11.50 -2.80 -20.81
CA MET A 230 12.56 -1.94 -21.32
C MET A 230 13.33 -2.59 -22.48
N GLN A 231 13.62 -3.89 -22.39
CA GLN A 231 14.28 -4.62 -23.47
C GLN A 231 13.42 -4.68 -24.74
N THR A 232 12.11 -4.91 -24.61
CA THR A 232 11.18 -4.95 -25.75
C THR A 232 11.09 -3.59 -26.44
N HIS A 233 11.01 -2.49 -25.68
CA HIS A 233 11.00 -1.12 -26.24
C HIS A 233 12.31 -0.73 -26.94
N SER A 234 13.45 -1.21 -26.44
CA SER A 234 14.76 -0.95 -27.06
C SER A 234 14.97 -1.68 -28.39
N ARG A 235 14.20 -2.74 -28.65
CA ARG A 235 14.23 -3.48 -29.92
C ARG A 235 13.31 -2.86 -30.96
N THR A 236 12.14 -2.36 -30.58
CA THR A 236 11.18 -1.73 -31.49
C THR A 236 11.54 -0.30 -31.94
N THR A 237 12.52 0.34 -31.31
CA THR A 237 13.01 1.69 -31.68
C THR A 237 14.25 1.66 -32.57
N LYS A 238 14.75 0.47 -32.94
CA LYS A 238 15.93 0.27 -33.80
C LYS A 238 15.59 -0.20 -35.22
N ASP A 239 14.31 -0.43 -35.51
CA ASP A 239 13.78 -0.77 -36.84
C ASP A 239 12.97 0.41 -37.38
#